data_AF-A0A3B3RIK4-F1
#
_entry.id   AF-A0A3B3RIK4-F1
#
_cell.length_a   1.000
_cell.length_b   1.000
_cell.length_c   1.000
_cell.angle_alpha   90.00
_cell.angle_beta   90.00
_cell.angle_gamma   90.00
#
_symmetry.space_group_name_H-M   'P 1'
#
loop_
_entity.id
_entity.type
_entity.pdbx_description
1 polymer ?
#
loop_
_entity_poly.entity_id
_entity_poly.type
_entity_poly.pdbx_seq_one_letter_code
_entity_poly.pdbx_strand_id
1 'polypeptide(L)'
;NDHLFSHIQFQHPDWFSAFHPTVGEPHVQIFEEPKQRGMRFRYKCEGRSAGSIPGERSTDSNRTYPSIQFLRKWTYLRVTSEEGY
;
A
#
# COMPACT_ATOMS: atom_id res chain seq x y z
N ASN A 1 -8.63 16.11 37.79
CA ASN A 1 -8.80 14.88 37.00
C ASN A 1 -8.72 15.08 35.49
N ASP A 2 -8.49 16.31 34.99
CA ASP A 2 -8.45 16.59 33.54
C ASP A 2 -7.06 16.98 32.99
N HIS A 3 -5.98 16.71 33.74
CA HIS A 3 -4.62 17.09 33.33
C HIS A 3 -3.65 15.90 33.17
N LEU A 4 -4.15 14.65 33.21
CA LEU A 4 -3.29 13.45 33.17
C LEU A 4 -3.30 12.69 31.83
N PHE A 5 -4.01 13.17 30.80
CA PHE A 5 -4.13 12.45 29.52
C PHE A 5 -3.57 13.19 28.30
N SER A 6 -2.77 14.25 28.47
CA SER A 6 -2.28 15.08 27.35
C SER A 6 -0.88 14.74 26.84
N HIS A 7 -0.24 13.65 27.30
CA HIS A 7 1.11 13.31 26.81
C HIS A 7 1.38 11.82 26.75
N ILE A 8 0.60 11.10 25.94
CA ILE A 8 1.10 9.88 25.31
C ILE A 8 1.68 10.31 23.97
N GLN A 9 2.97 10.66 23.96
CA GLN A 9 3.71 10.68 22.70
C GLN A 9 3.88 9.23 22.29
N PHE A 10 3.12 8.79 21.27
CA PHE A 10 3.44 7.57 20.56
C PHE A 10 4.81 7.75 19.93
N GLN A 11 5.84 7.24 20.59
CA GLN A 11 7.15 7.09 20.01
C GLN A 11 6.99 6.04 18.91
N HIS A 12 6.64 6.49 17.70
CA HIS A 12 6.54 5.62 16.54
C HIS A 12 7.92 5.00 16.32
N PRO A 13 8.05 3.66 16.39
CA PRO A 13 9.34 3.04 16.22
C PRO A 13 9.85 3.27 14.80
N ASP A 14 11.15 3.52 14.73
CA ASP A 14 11.94 4.09 13.64
C ASP A 14 11.92 3.23 12.35
N TRP A 15 11.29 2.06 12.40
CA TRP A 15 11.14 1.18 11.23
C TRP A 15 10.31 1.82 10.11
N PHE A 16 9.40 2.76 10.40
CA PHE A 16 8.69 3.51 9.35
C PHE A 16 9.63 4.44 8.56
N SER A 17 10.71 4.95 9.18
CA SER A 17 11.68 5.82 8.51
C SER A 17 12.61 5.07 7.56
N ALA A 18 12.80 3.76 7.75
CA ALA A 18 13.58 2.90 6.86
C ALA A 18 12.86 2.58 5.53
N PHE A 19 11.55 2.85 5.45
CA PHE A 19 10.72 2.55 4.27
C PHE A 19 10.55 3.73 3.30
N HIS A 20 11.32 4.79 3.43
CA HIS A 20 11.30 5.87 2.44
C HIS A 20 12.09 5.40 1.21
N PRO A 21 11.42 5.02 0.09
CA PRO A 21 12.15 4.55 -1.08
C PRO A 21 13.06 5.68 -1.55
N THR A 22 14.34 5.36 -1.70
CA THR A 22 15.31 6.33 -2.21
C THR A 22 14.90 6.73 -3.64
N VAL A 23 15.19 7.97 -4.02
CA VAL A 23 14.80 8.49 -5.35
C VAL A 23 15.49 7.65 -6.44
N GLY A 24 14.74 6.75 -7.07
CA GLY A 24 15.24 5.87 -8.13
C GLY A 24 15.06 4.37 -7.87
N GLU A 25 14.76 3.98 -6.63
CA GLU A 25 14.59 2.56 -6.29
C GLU A 25 13.22 2.03 -6.72
N PRO A 26 13.16 0.84 -7.35
CA PRO A 26 11.89 0.21 -7.67
C PRO A 26 11.14 -0.09 -6.37
N HIS A 27 9.91 0.42 -6.28
CA HIS A 27 9.04 0.16 -5.14
C HIS A 27 7.62 -0.12 -5.60
N VAL A 28 6.81 -0.60 -4.66
CA VAL A 28 5.40 -0.87 -4.89
C VAL A 28 4.58 0.09 -4.05
N GLN A 29 3.50 0.60 -4.63
CA GLN A 29 2.53 1.44 -3.95
C GLN A 29 1.18 0.72 -3.90
N ILE A 30 0.48 0.79 -2.76
CA ILE A 30 -0.91 0.36 -2.69
C ILE A 30 -1.76 1.38 -3.47
N PHE A 31 -2.41 0.93 -4.54
CA PHE A 31 -3.27 1.76 -5.37
C PHE A 31 -4.71 1.76 -4.86
N GLU A 32 -5.14 0.64 -4.28
CA GLU A 32 -6.44 0.53 -3.63
C GLU A 32 -6.33 -0.38 -2.41
N GLU A 33 -6.64 0.17 -1.24
CA GLU A 33 -6.70 -0.57 0.02
C GLU A 33 -7.88 -1.56 0.02
N PRO A 34 -7.79 -2.69 0.73
CA PRO A 34 -8.95 -3.50 1.02
C PRO A 34 -9.92 -2.74 1.92
N LYS A 35 -11.22 -2.95 1.69
CA LYS A 35 -12.26 -2.34 2.52
C LYS A 35 -12.10 -2.74 3.97
N GLN A 36 -12.06 -1.77 4.88
CA GLN A 36 -11.79 -2.03 6.30
C GLN A 36 -12.84 -2.97 6.95
N ARG A 37 -14.08 -2.95 6.48
CA ARG A 37 -15.22 -3.69 7.05
C ARG A 37 -16.17 -4.21 5.97
N GLY A 38 -17.09 -5.08 6.38
CA GLY A 38 -18.15 -5.60 5.51
C GLY A 38 -17.90 -7.00 4.94
N MET A 39 -16.75 -7.60 5.26
CA MET A 39 -16.45 -9.00 4.97
C MET A 39 -16.42 -9.83 6.25
N ARG A 40 -16.78 -11.12 6.14
CA ARG A 40 -16.66 -12.09 7.22
C ARG A 40 -15.69 -13.19 6.83
N PHE A 41 -14.78 -13.55 7.73
CA PHE A 41 -14.05 -14.79 7.61
C PHE A 41 -15.02 -15.97 7.72
N ARG A 42 -14.71 -17.06 7.02
CA ARG A 42 -15.57 -18.24 6.96
C ARG A 42 -14.80 -19.48 7.36
N TYR A 43 -15.49 -20.39 8.04
CA TYR A 43 -14.92 -21.69 8.36
C TYR A 43 -14.91 -22.60 7.13
N LYS A 44 -13.93 -23.51 7.09
CA LYS A 44 -13.83 -24.51 6.02
C LYS A 44 -15.09 -25.37 5.87
N CYS A 45 -15.81 -25.64 6.96
CA CYS A 45 -17.01 -26.48 6.96
C CYS A 45 -18.26 -25.83 6.32
N GLU A 46 -18.26 -24.52 6.03
CA GLU A 46 -19.42 -23.83 5.42
C GLU A 46 -19.66 -24.19 3.94
N GLY A 47 -18.70 -24.85 3.28
CA GLY A 47 -18.89 -25.45 1.95
C GLY A 47 -19.09 -24.47 0.78
N ARG A 48 -18.82 -23.17 0.97
CA ARG A 48 -18.82 -22.16 -0.11
C ARG A 48 -17.51 -21.37 -0.11
N SER A 49 -17.06 -20.93 -1.27
CA SER A 49 -15.95 -19.97 -1.34
C SER A 49 -16.33 -18.66 -0.64
N ALA A 50 -15.36 -17.97 -0.04
CA ALA A 50 -15.61 -16.79 0.80
C ALA A 50 -16.05 -15.54 0.03
N GLY A 51 -15.99 -15.55 -1.31
CA GLY A 51 -16.07 -14.37 -2.15
C GLY A 51 -14.76 -13.56 -2.15
N SER A 52 -14.71 -12.48 -2.94
CA SER A 52 -13.55 -11.58 -3.01
C SER A 52 -13.63 -10.47 -1.96
N ILE A 53 -12.48 -10.05 -1.41
CA ILE A 53 -12.40 -8.85 -0.57
C ILE A 53 -12.60 -7.61 -1.47
N PRO A 54 -13.55 -6.72 -1.17
CA PRO A 54 -13.76 -5.50 -1.93
C PRO A 54 -12.67 -4.47 -1.64
N GLY A 55 -12.42 -3.56 -2.59
CA GLY A 55 -11.60 -2.37 -2.38
C GLY A 55 -12.31 -1.33 -1.52
N GLU A 56 -11.55 -0.44 -0.89
CA GLU A 56 -12.05 0.63 -0.02
C GLU A 56 -13.06 1.53 -0.73
N ARG A 57 -12.89 1.76 -2.04
CA ARG A 57 -13.78 2.59 -2.86
C ARG A 57 -14.95 1.82 -3.47
N SER A 58 -15.08 0.53 -3.18
CA SER A 58 -16.14 -0.30 -3.75
C SER A 58 -17.51 0.12 -3.23
N THR A 59 -18.44 0.30 -4.17
CA THR A 59 -19.86 0.55 -3.91
C THR A 59 -20.71 -0.63 -4.40
N ASP A 60 -22.01 -0.60 -4.14
CA ASP A 60 -22.94 -1.66 -4.60
C ASP A 60 -23.05 -1.71 -6.14
N SER A 61 -22.97 -0.56 -6.79
CA SER A 61 -23.06 -0.42 -8.25
C SER A 61 -21.71 -0.51 -8.96
N ASN A 62 -20.60 -0.26 -8.26
CA ASN A 62 -19.26 -0.31 -8.83
C ASN A 62 -18.31 -1.08 -7.91
N ARG A 63 -18.01 -2.33 -8.30
CA ARG A 63 -17.11 -3.19 -7.53
C ARG A 63 -15.66 -2.95 -7.92
N THR A 64 -14.88 -2.60 -6.92
CA THR A 64 -13.41 -2.47 -7.01
C THR A 64 -12.74 -3.46 -6.08
N TYR A 65 -11.43 -3.64 -6.22
CA TYR A 65 -10.66 -4.67 -5.52
C TYR A 65 -9.34 -4.11 -5.00
N PRO A 66 -8.76 -4.73 -3.95
CA PRO A 66 -7.43 -4.38 -3.49
C PRO A 66 -6.44 -4.49 -4.63
N SER A 67 -5.59 -3.47 -4.80
CA SER A 67 -4.61 -3.44 -5.88
C SER A 67 -3.36 -2.67 -5.51
N ILE A 68 -2.26 -3.07 -6.15
CA ILE A 68 -0.93 -2.46 -5.99
C ILE A 68 -0.37 -2.09 -7.36
N GLN A 69 0.53 -1.13 -7.38
CA GLN A 69 1.20 -0.65 -8.58
C GLN A 69 2.72 -0.73 -8.42
N PHE A 70 3.41 -1.23 -9.43
CA PHE A 70 4.88 -1.19 -9.50
C PHE A 70 5.33 0.18 -10.02
N LEU A 71 6.16 0.87 -9.25
CA LEU A 71 6.76 2.15 -9.61
C LEU A 71 8.25 1.96 -9.87
N ARG A 72 8.65 2.14 -11.13
CA ARG A 72 10.06 2.26 -11.53
C ARG A 72 10.30 3.67 -12.04
N LYS A 73 11.35 4.33 -11.56
CA LYS A 73 11.82 5.58 -12.16
C LYS A 73 12.76 5.20 -13.30
N TRP A 74 12.35 5.44 -14.55
CA TRP A 74 13.24 5.26 -15.68
C TRP A 74 14.28 6.39 -15.67
N THR A 75 15.52 6.08 -15.30
CA THR A 75 16.65 6.98 -15.57
C THR A 75 17.09 6.76 -17.01
N TYR A 76 16.81 7.72 -17.89
CA TYR A 76 17.48 7.79 -19.19
C TYR A 76 18.97 8.04 -18.92
N LEU A 77 19.79 7.00 -19.01
CA LEU A 77 21.23 7.18 -19.15
C LEU A 77 21.47 7.81 -20.51
N ARG A 78 21.87 9.08 -20.54
CA ARG A 78 22.34 9.74 -21.76
C ARG A 78 23.68 9.11 -22.10
N VAL A 79 23.66 8.11 -22.99
CA VAL A 79 24.88 7.59 -23.60
C VAL A 79 25.34 8.68 -24.56
N THR A 80 26.28 9.52 -24.13
CA THR A 80 27.06 10.32 -25.07
C THR A 80 28.07 9.38 -25.69
N SER A 81 27.85 9.04 -26.96
CA SER A 81 28.89 8.50 -27.83
C SER A 81 30.10 9.45 -27.74
N GLU A 82 31.20 9.01 -27.13
CA GLU A 82 32.48 9.63 -27.38
C GLU A 82 32.85 9.29 -28.83
N GLU A 83 32.56 10.21 -29.75
CA GLU A 83 33.34 10.27 -30.97
C GLU A 83 34.76 10.66 -30.56
N GLY A 84 35.69 9.72 -30.67
CA GLY A 84 37.11 9.91 -30.38
C GLY A 84 37.97 9.15 -31.38
N TYR A 85 38.27 9.83 -32.49
CA TYR A 85 39.26 9.56 -33.56
C TYR A 85 39.16 8.25 -34.36
#